data_AF-A0A8S1X0M5-F1
#
_entry.id   AF-A0A8S1X0M5-F1
#
_cell.length_a   1.000
_cell.length_b   1.000
_cell.length_c   1.000
_cell.angle_alpha   90.00
_cell.angle_beta   90.00
_cell.angle_gamma   90.00
#
_symmetry.space_group_name_H-M   'P 1'
#
loop_
_entity.id
_entity.type
_entity.pdbx_description
1 polymer ?
#
loop_
_entity_poly.entity_id
_entity_poly.type
_entity_poly.pdbx_seq_one_letter_code
_entity_poly.pdbx_strand_id
1 'polypeptide(L)'
;MFRHRDLNTFLSNYQQFDRQNKKPFEYLNLSYHQQFEHSPIRKQTYTSKPNDIQYKSLQEPSFLRQSLLPNYEPTKCSSQRNGIIKAYAANTNQGIVRDYNEDRVSIILNIIKPQSRNTEQWPKCSFFGVYDGHGGALCADYLRDNLHQFVVKEPDFPWNPVGAITKGFEAAEKSFLQIAQESYNKGIPERSGSCAVVVLIIGDNCYVANVGDSRAVLSAASGRKAIALSHDHKPELEQDRIVKGGGSVYQTHGINEEGIQILGPVRVNPGRLSVSRTFGDIEAKFERFGGNPKVVIAEPEIKQFKITNEHDFIVLGSDGIFDKLSSSDVMNIIWKDILNCQVGNNLHNVLSTSVESVLRESIQRKSTDNVTLLIIAFSVASLKEEELRIKTSSSIEKLVKVPLTNNIPSMRMSYSKKTNDENNPFLLNTQKMNQNQKLKVEETTRYKPSYIN
;
A
#
# COMPACT_ATOMS: atom_id res chain seq x y z
N MET A 1 -9.47 24.32 -38.92
CA MET A 1 -10.59 25.11 -38.37
C MET A 1 -11.56 24.16 -37.67
N PHE A 2 -11.39 23.93 -36.38
CA PHE A 2 -12.36 23.18 -35.56
C PHE A 2 -13.08 24.18 -34.65
N ARG A 3 -14.41 24.26 -34.79
CA ARG A 3 -15.26 25.18 -34.03
C ARG A 3 -15.50 24.63 -32.62
N HIS A 4 -15.33 25.52 -31.65
CA HIS A 4 -15.75 25.36 -30.25
C HIS A 4 -17.17 24.80 -30.17
N ARG A 5 -17.35 23.70 -29.43
CA ARG A 5 -18.65 23.32 -28.87
C ARG A 5 -18.71 23.85 -27.43
N ASP A 6 -19.75 24.63 -27.21
CA ASP A 6 -20.00 25.51 -26.08
C ASP A 6 -20.35 24.71 -24.81
N LEU A 7 -19.63 24.94 -23.70
CA LEU A 7 -19.86 24.28 -22.40
C LEU A 7 -21.28 24.52 -21.85
N ASN A 8 -21.94 25.58 -22.32
CA ASN A 8 -23.27 25.97 -21.87
C ASN A 8 -24.37 24.97 -22.29
N THR A 9 -24.17 24.21 -23.37
CA THR A 9 -25.18 23.23 -23.84
C THR A 9 -25.21 21.96 -22.98
N PHE A 10 -24.12 21.64 -22.28
CA PHE A 10 -24.07 20.49 -21.36
C PHE A 10 -24.76 20.82 -20.02
N LEU A 11 -24.57 22.04 -19.52
CA LEU A 11 -25.21 22.52 -18.29
C LEU A 11 -26.72 22.73 -18.45
N SER A 12 -27.18 23.19 -19.62
CA SER A 12 -28.62 23.36 -19.89
C SER A 12 -29.38 22.04 -19.94
N ASN A 13 -28.77 20.99 -20.50
CA ASN A 13 -29.37 19.66 -20.59
C ASN A 13 -29.43 18.96 -19.22
N TYR A 14 -28.44 19.18 -18.36
CA TYR A 14 -28.44 18.66 -16.99
C TYR A 14 -29.50 19.34 -16.12
N GLN A 15 -29.67 20.66 -16.26
CA GLN A 15 -30.69 21.42 -15.53
C GLN A 15 -32.12 21.17 -16.02
N GLN A 16 -32.33 20.80 -17.29
CA GLN A 16 -33.65 20.43 -17.81
C GLN A 16 -34.10 19.04 -17.35
N PHE A 17 -33.17 18.10 -17.16
CA PHE A 17 -33.48 16.76 -16.62
C PHE A 17 -33.91 16.82 -15.14
N ASP A 18 -33.33 17.75 -14.38
CA ASP A 18 -33.62 17.94 -12.95
C ASP A 18 -34.96 18.69 -12.70
N ARG A 19 -35.43 19.50 -13.66
CA ARG A 19 -36.70 20.23 -13.54
C ARG A 19 -37.95 19.40 -13.80
N GLN A 20 -37.85 18.25 -14.46
CA GLN A 20 -39.00 17.40 -14.79
C GLN A 20 -39.32 16.35 -13.72
N ASN A 21 -38.42 16.10 -12.76
CA ASN A 21 -38.64 15.17 -11.65
C ASN A 21 -38.78 15.91 -10.32
N LYS A 22 -39.91 16.60 -10.13
CA LYS A 22 -40.29 17.19 -8.84
C LYS A 22 -40.56 16.10 -7.79
N LYS A 23 -39.55 15.74 -6.99
CA LYS A 23 -39.69 15.32 -5.58
C LYS A 23 -38.43 15.72 -4.80
N PRO A 24 -38.49 16.68 -3.86
CA PRO A 24 -37.36 17.01 -3.00
C PRO A 24 -37.17 15.94 -1.92
N PHE A 25 -35.92 15.49 -1.73
CA PHE A 25 -35.34 14.92 -0.51
C PHE A 25 -36.30 14.29 0.52
N GLU A 26 -36.75 13.06 0.23
CA GLU A 26 -37.26 12.11 1.23
C GLU A 26 -36.64 10.73 0.97
N TYR A 27 -35.32 10.57 1.21
CA TYR A 27 -34.69 9.25 1.29
C TYR A 27 -33.55 9.21 2.33
N LEU A 28 -33.75 9.90 3.46
CA LEU A 28 -32.91 9.76 4.66
C LEU A 28 -33.67 9.21 5.88
N ASN A 29 -34.87 8.65 5.68
CA ASN A 29 -35.65 8.00 6.73
C ASN A 29 -36.35 6.72 6.23
N LEU A 30 -35.60 5.83 5.59
CA LEU A 30 -36.01 4.43 5.46
C LEU A 30 -35.04 3.56 6.24
N SER A 31 -35.61 2.83 7.19
CA SER A 31 -34.92 2.03 8.19
C SER A 31 -33.78 1.20 7.60
N TYR A 32 -32.72 1.11 8.39
CA TYR A 32 -31.48 0.34 8.23
C TYR A 32 -31.67 -1.19 7.98
N HIS A 33 -32.88 -1.65 7.64
CA HIS A 33 -33.27 -3.07 7.68
C HIS A 33 -33.88 -3.69 6.40
N GLN A 34 -33.97 -2.99 5.26
CA GLN A 34 -34.68 -3.54 4.09
C GLN A 34 -33.85 -3.75 2.81
N GLN A 35 -32.52 -3.71 2.85
CA GLN A 35 -31.67 -4.04 1.68
C GLN A 35 -30.84 -5.34 1.80
N PHE A 36 -31.12 -6.17 2.81
CA PHE A 36 -30.50 -7.50 2.94
C PHE A 36 -31.55 -8.61 3.00
N GLU A 37 -32.34 -8.76 1.95
CA GLU A 37 -33.00 -10.03 1.64
C GLU A 37 -32.52 -10.49 0.26
N HIS A 38 -31.53 -11.38 0.26
CA HIS A 38 -31.11 -12.33 -0.80
C HIS A 38 -29.64 -12.76 -0.65
N SER A 39 -29.06 -12.65 0.55
CA SER A 39 -27.85 -13.40 0.92
C SER A 39 -28.24 -14.67 1.68
N PRO A 40 -27.77 -15.87 1.29
CA PRO A 40 -28.23 -17.14 1.85
C PRO A 40 -27.49 -17.44 3.17
N ILE A 41 -27.79 -16.67 4.22
CA ILE A 41 -27.45 -17.05 5.60
C ILE A 41 -28.68 -16.78 6.47
N ARG A 42 -29.37 -17.87 6.78
CA ARG A 42 -30.60 -17.93 7.58
C ARG A 42 -30.28 -17.42 9.00
N LYS A 43 -30.91 -16.33 9.45
CA LYS A 43 -30.89 -15.91 10.85
C LYS A 43 -31.68 -16.93 11.69
N GLN A 44 -30.99 -17.74 12.49
CA GLN A 44 -31.56 -18.35 13.68
C GLN A 44 -31.27 -17.44 14.87
N THR A 45 -32.32 -16.86 15.43
CA THR A 45 -32.30 -16.17 16.72
C THR A 45 -32.09 -17.19 17.84
N TYR A 46 -30.96 -17.10 18.54
CA TYR A 46 -30.78 -17.75 19.83
C TYR A 46 -30.52 -16.69 20.91
N THR A 47 -31.52 -16.50 21.76
CA THR A 47 -31.36 -15.98 23.12
C THR A 47 -30.83 -17.10 24.01
N SER A 48 -29.58 -17.04 24.47
CA SER A 48 -29.11 -17.84 25.62
C SER A 48 -27.83 -17.29 26.26
N LYS A 49 -27.78 -17.45 27.58
CA LYS A 49 -26.81 -17.03 28.61
C LYS A 49 -25.32 -17.31 28.32
N PRO A 50 -24.38 -16.63 29.03
CA PRO A 50 -22.95 -16.78 28.80
C PRO A 50 -22.47 -18.13 29.30
N ASN A 51 -21.81 -18.91 28.43
CA ASN A 51 -20.92 -19.99 28.81
C ASN A 51 -19.82 -20.14 27.74
N ASP A 52 -18.59 -20.00 28.23
CA ASP A 52 -17.30 -20.49 27.76
C ASP A 52 -17.17 -20.95 26.29
N ILE A 53 -16.45 -20.13 25.51
CA ILE A 53 -15.63 -20.63 24.40
C ILE A 53 -14.18 -20.35 24.76
N GLN A 54 -13.48 -21.41 25.19
CA GLN A 54 -12.04 -21.39 25.43
C GLN A 54 -11.29 -21.04 24.13
N TYR A 55 -10.81 -19.81 24.04
CA TYR A 55 -9.66 -19.51 23.21
C TYR A 55 -8.46 -20.20 23.86
N LYS A 56 -7.87 -21.19 23.17
CA LYS A 56 -6.57 -21.73 23.58
C LYS A 56 -5.53 -20.62 23.47
N SER A 57 -5.32 -19.92 24.58
CA SER A 57 -4.14 -19.12 24.81
C SER A 57 -2.93 -20.06 24.74
N LEU A 58 -2.15 -19.92 23.69
CA LEU A 58 -0.80 -20.48 23.70
C LEU A 58 0.01 -19.60 24.64
N GLN A 59 0.27 -20.15 25.83
CA GLN A 59 1.09 -19.56 26.87
C GLN A 59 2.53 -19.37 26.34
N GLU A 60 2.92 -18.10 26.37
CA GLU A 60 4.24 -17.42 26.42
C GLU A 60 5.56 -18.20 26.34
N PRO A 61 6.61 -17.50 25.85
CA PRO A 61 7.65 -17.06 26.79
C PRO A 61 7.63 -15.55 27.06
N SER A 62 7.61 -15.24 28.35
CA SER A 62 7.64 -13.96 29.01
C SER A 62 8.95 -13.21 28.79
N PHE A 63 8.95 -12.17 27.96
CA PHE A 63 9.73 -10.93 28.14
C PHE A 63 9.42 -9.94 27.00
N LEU A 64 9.09 -8.69 27.36
CA LEU A 64 8.96 -7.46 26.52
C LEU A 64 7.52 -6.93 26.26
N ARG A 65 7.01 -6.24 27.30
CA ARG A 65 6.01 -5.14 27.31
C ARG A 65 5.11 -4.96 26.08
N GLN A 66 3.89 -5.43 26.26
CA GLN A 66 2.65 -5.02 25.58
C GLN A 66 2.18 -3.59 25.96
N SER A 67 3.00 -2.80 26.67
CA SER A 67 2.55 -1.65 27.49
C SER A 67 2.95 -0.25 26.97
N LEU A 68 3.33 -0.10 25.69
CA LEU A 68 3.83 1.18 25.16
C LEU A 68 2.83 1.95 24.27
N LEU A 69 1.82 1.27 23.73
CA LEU A 69 0.83 1.87 22.84
C LEU A 69 -0.50 2.01 23.61
N PRO A 70 -0.95 3.24 23.92
CA PRO A 70 -2.28 3.42 24.51
C PRO A 70 -3.36 2.97 23.53
N ASN A 71 -4.47 2.44 24.07
CA ASN A 71 -5.61 1.95 23.29
C ASN A 71 -5.19 1.02 22.13
N TYR A 72 -4.26 0.11 22.43
CA TYR A 72 -3.67 -0.78 21.43
C TYR A 72 -4.73 -1.68 20.77
N GLU A 73 -4.89 -1.54 19.45
CA GLU A 73 -5.56 -2.51 18.61
C GLU A 73 -4.53 -3.35 17.84
N PRO A 74 -4.73 -4.68 17.74
CA PRO A 74 -3.85 -5.53 16.96
C PRO A 74 -3.80 -5.12 15.49
N THR A 75 -2.62 -5.25 14.88
CA THR A 75 -2.45 -5.00 13.45
C THR A 75 -3.31 -5.93 12.62
N LYS A 76 -3.99 -5.36 11.61
CA LYS A 76 -4.80 -6.12 10.65
C LYS A 76 -3.89 -6.56 9.50
N CYS A 77 -3.79 -7.86 9.27
CA CYS A 77 -3.04 -8.41 8.13
C CYS A 77 -3.93 -9.29 7.26
N SER A 78 -3.51 -9.49 6.01
CA SER A 78 -4.13 -10.50 5.14
C SER A 78 -3.95 -11.91 5.70
N SER A 79 -4.81 -12.82 5.28
CA SER A 79 -4.61 -14.27 5.48
C SER A 79 -4.30 -15.00 4.18
N GLN A 80 -4.44 -14.33 3.03
CA GLN A 80 -4.28 -14.90 1.70
C GLN A 80 -3.63 -13.89 0.73
N ARG A 81 -2.99 -14.44 -0.31
CA ARG A 81 -2.48 -13.67 -1.44
C ARG A 81 -3.60 -13.20 -2.38
N ASN A 82 -3.40 -12.07 -3.05
CA ASN A 82 -4.29 -11.56 -4.09
C ASN A 82 -3.49 -11.13 -5.33
N GLY A 83 -3.41 -12.02 -6.33
CA GLY A 83 -2.64 -11.74 -7.54
C GLY A 83 -1.14 -11.59 -7.23
N ILE A 84 -0.55 -10.48 -7.64
CA ILE A 84 0.85 -10.14 -7.37
C ILE A 84 1.10 -9.75 -5.89
N ILE A 85 0.04 -9.39 -5.16
CA ILE A 85 0.11 -9.02 -3.76
C ILE A 85 0.16 -10.30 -2.92
N LYS A 86 1.30 -10.59 -2.32
CA LYS A 86 1.51 -11.79 -1.50
C LYS A 86 0.98 -11.61 -0.08
N ALA A 87 1.13 -10.42 0.48
CA ALA A 87 0.65 -10.07 1.80
C ALA A 87 0.50 -8.55 1.93
N TYR A 88 -0.24 -8.12 2.95
CA TYR A 88 -0.35 -6.74 3.39
C TYR A 88 -0.70 -6.71 4.88
N ALA A 89 -0.32 -5.64 5.56
CA ALA A 89 -0.66 -5.39 6.96
C ALA A 89 -0.85 -3.88 7.18
N ALA A 90 -1.75 -3.50 8.09
CA ALA A 90 -2.01 -2.11 8.42
C ALA A 90 -2.39 -1.93 9.88
N ASN A 91 -1.97 -0.82 10.47
CA ASN A 91 -2.42 -0.39 11.78
C ASN A 91 -2.50 1.14 11.82
N THR A 92 -3.46 1.66 12.57
CA THR A 92 -3.63 3.07 12.91
C THR A 92 -3.82 3.15 14.41
N ASN A 93 -3.08 4.04 15.06
CA ASN A 93 -3.16 4.24 16.51
C ASN A 93 -3.17 5.73 16.83
N GLN A 94 -3.89 6.12 17.87
CA GLN A 94 -4.00 7.51 18.29
C GLN A 94 -2.66 8.15 18.72
N GLY A 95 -1.64 7.35 19.01
CA GLY A 95 -0.38 7.85 19.54
C GLY A 95 -0.45 8.16 21.04
N ILE A 96 0.55 8.87 21.56
CA ILE A 96 0.67 9.12 23.01
C ILE A 96 0.09 10.47 23.47
N VAL A 97 -0.11 11.41 22.55
CA VAL A 97 -0.55 12.79 22.87
C VAL A 97 -2.02 13.02 22.54
N ARG A 98 -2.53 12.48 21.43
CA ARG A 98 -3.91 12.69 21.01
C ARG A 98 -4.87 11.80 21.81
N ASP A 99 -6.03 12.33 22.13
CA ASP A 99 -7.17 11.61 22.74
C ASP A 99 -8.18 11.12 21.69
N TYR A 100 -7.89 11.34 20.40
CA TYR A 100 -8.66 10.92 19.25
C TYR A 100 -7.75 10.31 18.17
N ASN A 101 -8.35 9.60 17.23
CA ASN A 101 -7.68 9.14 16.01
C ASN A 101 -8.43 9.64 14.77
N GLU A 102 -7.80 10.52 14.00
CA GLU A 102 -8.32 11.10 12.75
C GLU A 102 -7.78 10.35 11.51
N ASP A 103 -6.79 9.47 11.67
CA ASP A 103 -6.23 8.68 10.58
C ASP A 103 -7.17 7.54 10.16
N ARG A 104 -7.15 7.20 8.87
CA ARG A 104 -7.90 6.10 8.28
C ARG A 104 -7.06 5.31 7.27
N VAL A 105 -7.44 4.05 7.09
CA VAL A 105 -6.87 3.14 6.08
C VAL A 105 -7.98 2.52 5.25
N SER A 106 -7.73 2.36 3.94
CA SER A 106 -8.59 1.60 3.01
C SER A 106 -7.81 0.49 2.33
N ILE A 107 -8.41 -0.69 2.23
CA ILE A 107 -7.86 -1.85 1.52
C ILE A 107 -8.97 -2.53 0.72
N ILE A 108 -8.90 -2.42 -0.60
CA ILE A 108 -9.85 -3.02 -1.55
C ILE A 108 -9.05 -3.94 -2.47
N LEU A 109 -9.18 -5.27 -2.30
CA LEU A 109 -8.35 -6.22 -3.04
C LEU A 109 -8.91 -6.61 -4.42
N ASN A 110 -10.21 -6.52 -4.62
CA ASN A 110 -10.84 -7.00 -5.84
C ASN A 110 -11.92 -6.03 -6.30
N ILE A 111 -11.51 -4.97 -6.99
CA ILE A 111 -12.45 -4.05 -7.65
C ILE A 111 -13.15 -4.82 -8.76
N ILE A 112 -14.43 -5.09 -8.55
CA ILE A 112 -15.25 -5.96 -9.39
C ILE A 112 -15.56 -5.26 -10.72
N LYS A 113 -15.53 -6.03 -11.80
CA LYS A 113 -15.98 -5.59 -13.13
C LYS A 113 -17.43 -5.11 -13.09
N PRO A 114 -17.75 -3.88 -13.55
CA PRO A 114 -19.13 -3.43 -13.68
C PRO A 114 -19.94 -4.36 -14.60
N GLN A 115 -21.20 -4.64 -14.23
CA GLN A 115 -22.08 -5.51 -15.03
C GLN A 115 -22.30 -4.97 -16.45
N SER A 116 -22.24 -3.65 -16.63
CA SER A 116 -22.36 -2.96 -17.92
C SER A 116 -21.18 -3.19 -18.87
N ARG A 117 -20.06 -3.75 -18.40
CA ARG A 117 -18.81 -3.99 -19.16
C ARG A 117 -18.51 -5.47 -19.30
N ASN A 118 -19.54 -6.28 -19.52
CA ASN A 118 -19.43 -7.74 -19.53
C ASN A 118 -18.52 -8.30 -20.64
N THR A 119 -18.42 -7.62 -21.78
CA THR A 119 -17.56 -8.01 -22.93
C THR A 119 -16.08 -7.68 -22.74
N GLU A 120 -15.73 -6.85 -21.75
CA GLU A 120 -14.34 -6.45 -21.53
C GLU A 120 -13.58 -7.45 -20.67
N GLN A 121 -12.31 -7.66 -21.03
CA GLN A 121 -11.35 -8.28 -20.12
C GLN A 121 -11.11 -7.31 -18.96
N TRP A 122 -11.21 -7.79 -17.73
CA TRP A 122 -11.00 -6.93 -16.56
C TRP A 122 -9.77 -7.39 -15.80
N PRO A 123 -8.73 -6.55 -15.69
CA PRO A 123 -7.56 -6.87 -14.90
C PRO A 123 -7.93 -6.97 -13.41
N LYS A 124 -7.10 -7.67 -12.64
CA LYS A 124 -7.20 -7.62 -11.18
C LYS A 124 -6.82 -6.22 -10.73
N CYS A 125 -7.72 -5.57 -10.01
CA CYS A 125 -7.56 -4.21 -9.54
C CYS A 125 -7.63 -4.18 -8.01
N SER A 126 -6.62 -3.59 -7.38
CA SER A 126 -6.58 -3.38 -5.93
C SER A 126 -6.26 -1.93 -5.60
N PHE A 127 -6.88 -1.41 -4.55
CA PHE A 127 -6.73 -0.03 -4.08
C PHE A 127 -6.40 -0.03 -2.60
N PHE A 128 -5.36 0.71 -2.24
CA PHE A 128 -4.91 0.92 -0.88
C PHE A 128 -4.80 2.40 -0.62
N GLY A 129 -5.24 2.87 0.55
CA GLY A 129 -5.15 4.28 0.92
C GLY A 129 -4.82 4.45 2.39
N VAL A 130 -3.98 5.44 2.69
CA VAL A 130 -3.80 6.02 4.03
C VAL A 130 -4.29 7.47 3.95
N TYR A 131 -5.10 7.84 4.92
CA TYR A 131 -5.68 9.18 5.04
C TYR A 131 -5.35 9.72 6.41
N ASP A 132 -4.67 10.84 6.44
CA ASP A 132 -4.25 11.53 7.67
C ASP A 132 -5.19 12.72 7.83
N GLY A 133 -6.03 12.68 8.87
CA GLY A 133 -7.12 13.63 9.05
C GLY A 133 -6.71 14.75 10.01
N HIS A 134 -7.21 15.96 9.76
CA HIS A 134 -6.99 17.09 10.66
C HIS A 134 -8.20 18.00 10.74
N GLY A 135 -8.38 18.66 11.88
CA GLY A 135 -9.50 19.58 12.10
C GLY A 135 -10.87 18.87 12.15
N GLY A 136 -10.87 17.58 12.49
CA GLY A 136 -12.01 16.68 12.47
C GLY A 136 -11.70 15.42 11.64
N ALA A 137 -12.30 14.28 12.00
CA ALA A 137 -12.11 13.03 11.29
C ALA A 137 -12.97 12.88 10.01
N LEU A 138 -13.96 13.75 9.79
CA LEU A 138 -15.02 13.53 8.79
C LEU A 138 -14.47 13.44 7.36
N CYS A 139 -13.49 14.29 6.99
CA CYS A 139 -12.84 14.22 5.68
C CYS A 139 -12.15 12.85 5.47
N ALA A 140 -11.33 12.41 6.42
CA ALA A 140 -10.63 11.13 6.34
C ALA A 140 -11.61 9.94 6.31
N ASP A 141 -12.68 9.99 7.11
CA ASP A 141 -13.78 9.01 7.08
C ASP A 141 -14.46 8.96 5.70
N TYR A 142 -14.75 10.13 5.13
CA TYR A 142 -15.35 10.24 3.81
C TYR A 142 -14.45 9.66 2.71
N LEU A 143 -13.16 9.99 2.72
CA LEU A 143 -12.20 9.49 1.73
C LEU A 143 -12.01 7.98 1.83
N ARG A 144 -11.91 7.43 3.05
CA ARG A 144 -11.88 5.98 3.30
C ARG A 144 -13.02 5.27 2.59
N ASP A 145 -14.23 5.79 2.77
CA ASP A 145 -15.44 5.13 2.28
C ASP A 145 -15.69 5.37 0.79
N ASN A 146 -15.22 6.49 0.21
CA ASN A 146 -15.67 6.95 -1.10
C ASN A 146 -14.58 7.17 -2.15
N LEU A 147 -13.32 7.47 -1.80
CA LEU A 147 -12.32 7.91 -2.80
C LEU A 147 -12.10 6.87 -3.90
N HIS A 148 -11.97 5.60 -3.50
CA HIS A 148 -11.85 4.48 -4.44
C HIS A 148 -13.05 4.37 -5.37
N GLN A 149 -14.27 4.70 -4.90
CA GLN A 149 -15.49 4.66 -5.71
C GLN A 149 -15.47 5.73 -6.81
N PHE A 150 -14.98 6.94 -6.51
CA PHE A 150 -14.85 7.98 -7.53
C PHE A 150 -13.87 7.56 -8.63
N VAL A 151 -12.71 6.99 -8.26
CA VAL A 151 -11.71 6.52 -9.24
C VAL A 151 -12.24 5.40 -10.12
N VAL A 152 -12.91 4.39 -9.56
CA VAL A 152 -13.35 3.21 -10.34
C VAL A 152 -14.59 3.47 -11.19
N LYS A 153 -15.36 4.53 -10.89
CA LYS A 153 -16.54 4.94 -11.66
C LYS A 153 -16.20 5.81 -12.87
N GLU A 154 -14.95 6.29 -12.98
CA GLU A 154 -14.52 7.03 -14.15
C GLU A 154 -14.65 6.16 -15.42
N PRO A 155 -15.21 6.69 -16.52
CA PRO A 155 -15.54 5.88 -17.71
C PRO A 155 -14.36 5.09 -18.28
N ASP A 156 -13.17 5.68 -18.23
CA ASP A 156 -11.96 5.09 -18.80
C ASP A 156 -11.24 4.13 -17.84
N PHE A 157 -11.69 3.96 -16.60
CA PHE A 157 -11.10 2.98 -15.66
C PHE A 157 -11.40 1.54 -16.12
N PRO A 158 -10.43 0.61 -16.16
CA PRO A 158 -9.04 0.70 -15.68
C PRO A 158 -8.02 1.00 -16.79
N TRP A 159 -8.45 1.44 -17.97
CA TRP A 159 -7.61 1.61 -19.16
C TRP A 159 -6.88 2.95 -19.21
N ASN A 160 -7.36 3.97 -18.49
CA ASN A 160 -6.64 5.23 -18.25
C ASN A 160 -6.55 5.54 -16.75
N PRO A 161 -5.67 4.85 -15.99
CA PRO A 161 -5.63 4.97 -14.53
C PRO A 161 -5.22 6.36 -14.04
N VAL A 162 -4.30 7.02 -14.73
CA VAL A 162 -3.88 8.39 -14.39
C VAL A 162 -5.07 9.34 -14.52
N GLY A 163 -5.78 9.30 -15.65
CA GLY A 163 -6.99 10.12 -15.84
C GLY A 163 -8.09 9.79 -14.83
N ALA A 164 -8.28 8.50 -14.51
CA ALA A 164 -9.26 8.06 -13.53
C ALA A 164 -8.94 8.53 -12.10
N ILE A 165 -7.65 8.50 -11.70
CA ILE A 165 -7.20 9.03 -10.41
C ILE A 165 -7.42 10.54 -10.36
N THR A 166 -6.94 11.29 -11.36
CA THR A 166 -7.04 12.75 -11.37
C THR A 166 -8.50 13.21 -11.26
N LYS A 167 -9.38 12.68 -12.12
CA LYS A 167 -10.81 13.04 -12.11
C LYS A 167 -11.54 12.53 -10.88
N GLY A 168 -11.21 11.31 -10.42
CA GLY A 168 -11.80 10.73 -9.22
C GLY A 168 -11.47 11.54 -7.96
N PHE A 169 -10.23 12.03 -7.85
CA PHE A 169 -9.80 12.89 -6.75
C PHE A 169 -10.50 14.25 -6.83
N GLU A 170 -10.57 14.87 -8.01
CA GLU A 170 -11.32 16.12 -8.22
C GLU A 170 -12.81 15.99 -7.83
N ALA A 171 -13.45 14.89 -8.24
CA ALA A 171 -14.84 14.61 -7.93
C ALA A 171 -15.08 14.37 -6.43
N ALA A 172 -14.20 13.61 -5.78
CA ALA A 172 -14.25 13.36 -4.33
C ALA A 172 -14.10 14.66 -3.53
N GLU A 173 -13.15 15.50 -3.91
CA GLU A 173 -12.92 16.83 -3.31
C GLU A 173 -14.16 17.71 -3.45
N LYS A 174 -14.69 17.84 -4.68
CA LYS A 174 -15.89 18.65 -4.93
C LYS A 174 -17.08 18.15 -4.10
N SER A 175 -17.27 16.83 -4.03
CA SER A 175 -18.36 16.24 -3.26
C SER A 175 -18.21 16.50 -1.76
N PHE A 176 -16.99 16.41 -1.21
CA PHE A 176 -16.77 16.67 0.21
C PHE A 176 -16.90 18.15 0.55
N LEU A 177 -16.37 19.06 -0.28
CA LEU A 177 -16.57 20.50 -0.10
C LEU A 177 -18.04 20.90 -0.14
N GLN A 178 -18.87 20.22 -0.95
CA GLN A 178 -20.32 20.42 -0.93
C GLN A 178 -20.94 20.00 0.41
N ILE A 179 -20.55 18.85 0.97
CA ILE A 179 -21.00 18.40 2.29
C ILE A 179 -20.60 19.42 3.36
N ALA A 180 -19.35 19.87 3.37
CA ALA A 180 -18.86 20.87 4.31
C ALA A 180 -19.63 22.19 4.17
N GLN A 181 -19.85 22.64 2.94
CA GLN A 181 -20.65 23.82 2.62
C GLN A 181 -22.08 23.72 3.15
N GLU A 182 -22.75 22.59 2.96
CA GLU A 182 -24.11 22.36 3.47
C GLU A 182 -24.14 22.35 5.00
N SER A 183 -23.10 21.82 5.65
CA SER A 183 -22.94 21.86 7.11
C SER A 183 -22.84 23.31 7.61
N TYR A 184 -22.00 24.13 6.97
CA TYR A 184 -21.89 25.57 7.27
C TYR A 184 -23.24 26.30 7.12
N ASN A 185 -24.01 25.98 6.08
CA ASN A 185 -25.32 26.59 5.86
C ASN A 185 -26.33 26.22 6.96
N LYS A 186 -26.12 25.11 7.66
CA LYS A 186 -26.89 24.68 8.83
C LYS A 186 -26.35 25.23 10.16
N GLY A 187 -25.31 26.06 10.11
CA GLY A 187 -24.66 26.64 11.30
C GLY A 187 -23.69 25.69 12.00
N ILE A 188 -23.28 24.59 11.36
CA ILE A 188 -22.33 23.61 11.91
C ILE A 188 -21.04 23.68 11.08
N PRO A 189 -19.99 24.36 11.55
CA PRO A 189 -18.73 24.45 10.82
C PRO A 189 -18.09 23.08 10.64
N GLU A 190 -17.95 22.64 9.39
CA GLU A 190 -17.22 21.42 9.02
C GLU A 190 -15.89 21.82 8.39
N ARG A 191 -14.83 21.74 9.18
CA ARG A 191 -13.50 22.27 8.84
C ARG A 191 -12.49 21.19 8.53
N SER A 192 -12.87 19.92 8.62
CA SER A 192 -11.91 18.84 8.48
C SER A 192 -11.27 18.86 7.09
N GLY A 193 -10.00 18.54 7.10
CA GLY A 193 -9.23 18.22 5.92
C GLY A 193 -8.59 16.85 6.07
N SER A 194 -8.00 16.36 4.99
CA SER A 194 -7.22 15.13 5.06
C SER A 194 -6.19 15.04 3.94
N CYS A 195 -4.99 14.61 4.30
CA CYS A 195 -4.02 14.11 3.35
C CYS A 195 -4.44 12.72 2.84
N ALA A 196 -4.02 12.36 1.63
CA ALA A 196 -4.27 11.04 1.08
C ALA A 196 -3.06 10.55 0.29
N VAL A 197 -2.55 9.38 0.65
CA VAL A 197 -1.61 8.63 -0.18
C VAL A 197 -2.23 7.29 -0.57
N VAL A 198 -2.27 7.03 -1.87
CA VAL A 198 -2.98 5.90 -2.46
C VAL A 198 -2.07 5.07 -3.34
N VAL A 199 -2.20 3.75 -3.26
CA VAL A 199 -1.64 2.78 -4.21
C VAL A 199 -2.77 2.07 -4.94
N LEU A 200 -2.85 2.26 -6.24
CA LEU A 200 -3.72 1.54 -7.17
C LEU A 200 -2.88 0.55 -7.99
N ILE A 201 -3.22 -0.73 -7.92
CA ILE A 201 -2.56 -1.80 -8.68
C ILE A 201 -3.55 -2.36 -9.69
N ILE A 202 -3.18 -2.35 -10.97
CA ILE A 202 -3.97 -2.86 -12.08
C ILE A 202 -3.13 -3.90 -12.84
N GLY A 203 -3.45 -5.17 -12.64
CA GLY A 203 -2.60 -6.27 -13.08
C GLY A 203 -1.26 -6.24 -12.34
N ASP A 204 -0.20 -5.85 -13.05
CA ASP A 204 1.15 -5.63 -12.53
C ASP A 204 1.62 -4.17 -12.62
N ASN A 205 0.75 -3.25 -13.07
CA ASN A 205 1.05 -1.81 -13.06
C ASN A 205 0.62 -1.19 -11.73
N CYS A 206 1.51 -0.38 -11.15
CA CYS A 206 1.30 0.33 -9.89
C CYS A 206 1.25 1.83 -10.15
N TYR A 207 0.25 2.48 -9.54
CA TYR A 207 0.05 3.92 -9.56
C TYR A 207 0.00 4.40 -8.12
N VAL A 208 0.88 5.33 -7.78
CA VAL A 208 0.97 5.94 -6.46
C VAL A 208 0.54 7.39 -6.59
N ALA A 209 -0.52 7.77 -5.89
CA ALA A 209 -1.08 9.11 -5.93
C ALA A 209 -0.98 9.74 -4.55
N ASN A 210 -0.38 10.92 -4.44
CA ASN A 210 -0.21 11.62 -3.17
C ASN A 210 -0.89 12.99 -3.19
N VAL A 211 -1.59 13.34 -2.12
CA VAL A 211 -2.14 14.65 -1.79
C VAL A 211 -1.85 14.90 -0.32
N GLY A 212 -0.71 15.51 -0.01
CA GLY A 212 -0.37 15.92 1.35
C GLY A 212 1.03 15.47 1.72
N ASP A 213 1.27 15.29 3.00
CA ASP A 213 2.56 14.92 3.60
C ASP A 213 2.59 13.52 4.21
N SER A 214 1.54 12.72 4.03
CA SER A 214 1.67 11.27 4.08
C SER A 214 2.62 10.78 2.98
N ARG A 215 3.33 9.67 3.21
CA ARG A 215 4.43 9.25 2.33
C ARG A 215 4.33 7.78 1.91
N ALA A 216 4.70 7.53 0.65
CA ALA A 216 4.88 6.20 0.08
C ALA A 216 6.34 5.93 -0.28
N VAL A 217 6.85 4.76 0.11
CA VAL A 217 8.23 4.34 -0.16
C VAL A 217 8.26 2.87 -0.59
N LEU A 218 9.01 2.57 -1.64
CA LEU A 218 9.22 1.23 -2.18
C LEU A 218 10.54 0.65 -1.67
N SER A 219 10.50 -0.56 -1.09
CA SER A 219 11.67 -1.41 -0.94
C SER A 219 11.91 -2.21 -2.22
N ALA A 220 13.16 -2.20 -2.70
CA ALA A 220 13.57 -3.00 -3.83
C ALA A 220 14.95 -3.65 -3.61
N ALA A 221 15.24 -4.66 -4.43
CA ALA A 221 16.47 -5.42 -4.42
C ALA A 221 16.79 -6.00 -3.03
N SER A 222 15.78 -6.59 -2.38
CA SER A 222 15.87 -7.22 -1.06
C SER A 222 16.37 -6.26 0.01
N GLY A 223 15.78 -5.07 0.05
CA GLY A 223 16.08 -4.04 1.05
C GLY A 223 17.32 -3.19 0.78
N ARG A 224 18.03 -3.43 -0.31
CA ARG A 224 19.20 -2.62 -0.70
C ARG A 224 18.83 -1.25 -1.25
N LYS A 225 17.59 -1.07 -1.73
CA LYS A 225 17.12 0.21 -2.28
C LYS A 225 15.80 0.61 -1.62
N ALA A 226 15.77 1.84 -1.12
CA ALA A 226 14.55 2.53 -0.70
C ALA A 226 14.27 3.65 -1.72
N ILE A 227 13.17 3.54 -2.44
CA ILE A 227 12.81 4.44 -3.54
C ILE A 227 11.59 5.25 -3.10
N ALA A 228 11.72 6.58 -3.07
CA ALA A 228 10.58 7.46 -2.82
C ALA A 228 9.54 7.30 -3.93
N LEU A 229 8.28 7.04 -3.54
CA LEU A 229 7.16 6.93 -4.46
C LEU A 229 6.25 8.16 -4.46
N SER A 230 6.38 9.01 -3.45
CA SER A 230 5.74 10.31 -3.33
C SER A 230 6.72 11.36 -2.81
N HIS A 231 6.39 12.63 -3.00
CA HIS A 231 7.01 13.76 -2.32
C HIS A 231 5.99 14.41 -1.38
N ASP A 232 6.41 14.77 -0.19
CA ASP A 232 5.54 15.42 0.79
C ASP A 232 5.22 16.85 0.34
N HIS A 233 3.94 17.21 0.33
CA HIS A 233 3.48 18.52 -0.13
C HIS A 233 3.54 19.59 0.97
N LYS A 234 4.70 19.77 1.60
CA LYS A 234 4.92 20.82 2.62
C LYS A 234 5.03 22.22 1.98
N PRO A 235 4.57 23.30 2.63
CA PRO A 235 4.54 24.65 2.05
C PRO A 235 5.89 25.16 1.53
N GLU A 236 6.99 24.89 2.24
CA GLU A 236 8.36 25.27 1.87
C GLU A 236 8.86 24.57 0.59
N LEU A 237 8.36 23.37 0.29
CA LEU A 237 8.73 22.62 -0.92
C LEU A 237 7.90 23.06 -2.12
N GLU A 238 6.68 23.57 -1.88
CA GLU A 238 5.72 23.98 -2.91
C GLU A 238 5.61 25.51 -3.02
N GLN A 239 6.58 26.25 -2.49
CA GLN A 239 6.56 27.71 -2.38
C GLN A 239 6.32 28.41 -3.72
N ASP A 240 6.97 27.97 -4.79
CA ASP A 240 6.80 28.54 -6.13
C ASP A 240 5.35 28.43 -6.62
N ARG A 241 4.70 27.29 -6.39
CA ARG A 241 3.30 27.04 -6.74
C ARG A 241 2.37 27.92 -5.90
N ILE A 242 2.62 27.98 -4.59
CA ILE A 242 1.85 28.80 -3.63
C ILE A 242 1.90 30.28 -4.02
N VAL A 243 3.08 30.83 -4.29
CA VAL A 243 3.26 32.23 -4.68
C VAL A 243 2.58 32.53 -6.02
N LYS A 244 2.72 31.64 -7.03
CA LYS A 244 1.99 31.76 -8.31
C LYS A 244 0.47 31.70 -8.14
N GLY A 245 -0.02 30.96 -7.14
CA GLY A 245 -1.43 30.90 -6.76
C GLY A 245 -1.95 32.15 -6.03
N GLY A 246 -1.09 33.13 -5.73
CA GLY A 246 -1.43 34.33 -4.96
C GLY A 246 -1.35 34.15 -3.45
N GLY A 247 -0.66 33.11 -2.98
CA GLY A 247 -0.39 32.85 -1.58
C GLY A 247 1.02 33.23 -1.15
N SER A 248 1.35 32.88 0.09
CA SER A 248 2.67 33.06 0.70
C SER A 248 2.96 31.92 1.68
N VAL A 249 4.24 31.73 2.00
CA VAL A 249 4.71 30.77 2.99
C VAL A 249 5.27 31.55 4.17
N TYR A 250 4.95 31.14 5.38
CA TYR A 250 5.40 31.80 6.61
C TYR A 250 5.67 30.78 7.71
N GLN A 251 6.49 31.15 8.69
CA GLN A 251 6.78 30.32 9.86
C GLN A 251 6.49 31.11 11.13
N THR A 252 5.72 30.52 12.04
CA THR A 252 5.40 31.14 13.33
C THR A 252 6.56 30.97 14.30
N HIS A 253 6.76 31.95 15.17
CA HIS A 253 7.73 31.89 16.26
C HIS A 253 6.98 31.99 17.59
N GLY A 254 7.30 31.11 18.54
CA GLY A 254 6.81 31.14 19.91
C GLY A 254 7.95 31.34 20.90
N ILE A 255 7.60 31.58 22.16
CA ILE A 255 8.55 31.62 23.28
C ILE A 255 8.07 30.59 24.30
N ASN A 256 8.95 29.71 24.78
CA ASN A 256 8.61 28.75 25.83
C ASN A 256 8.68 29.39 27.23
N GLU A 257 8.32 28.62 28.26
CA GLU A 257 8.35 29.07 29.66
C GLU A 257 9.73 29.54 30.14
N GLU A 258 10.81 29.11 29.46
CA GLU A 258 12.20 29.46 29.75
C GLU A 258 12.69 30.70 28.97
N GLY A 259 11.82 31.35 28.19
CA GLY A 259 12.19 32.50 27.37
C GLY A 259 12.91 32.14 26.06
N ILE A 260 12.99 30.86 25.70
CA ILE A 260 13.65 30.36 24.49
C ILE A 260 12.69 30.44 23.30
N GLN A 261 13.18 30.99 22.19
CA GLN A 261 12.43 31.06 20.94
C GLN A 261 12.26 29.66 20.33
N ILE A 262 11.01 29.26 20.07
CA ILE A 262 10.67 28.01 19.39
C ILE A 262 10.11 28.34 18.01
N LEU A 263 10.65 27.68 16.99
CA LEU A 263 10.14 27.73 15.63
C LEU A 263 8.95 26.76 15.50
N GLY A 264 7.78 27.29 15.11
CA GLY A 264 6.65 26.48 14.72
C GLY A 264 6.81 25.88 13.31
N PRO A 265 5.86 25.06 12.85
CA PRO A 265 5.92 24.53 11.50
C PRO A 265 5.77 25.65 10.47
N VAL A 266 6.34 25.43 9.29
CA VAL A 266 6.11 26.29 8.13
C VAL A 266 4.67 26.10 7.66
N ARG A 267 4.00 27.19 7.31
CA ARG A 267 2.58 27.23 6.98
C ARG A 267 2.31 28.01 5.71
N VAL A 268 1.20 27.66 5.06
CA VAL A 268 0.67 28.37 3.89
C VAL A 268 -0.31 29.47 4.30
N ASN A 269 -0.27 30.61 3.59
CA ASN A 269 -1.22 31.71 3.71
C ASN A 269 -1.80 32.07 2.34
N PRO A 270 -3.13 32.13 2.16
CA PRO A 270 -4.17 31.79 3.14
C PRO A 270 -4.25 30.29 3.45
N GLY A 271 -4.94 29.95 4.55
CA GLY A 271 -5.19 28.56 4.98
C GLY A 271 -4.63 28.21 6.35
N ARG A 272 -3.45 28.74 6.70
CA ARG A 272 -2.75 28.48 7.99
C ARG A 272 -2.38 27.02 8.22
N LEU A 273 -2.34 26.20 7.16
CA LEU A 273 -2.01 24.78 7.20
C LEU A 273 -0.51 24.55 7.08
N SER A 274 0.00 23.50 7.73
CA SER A 274 1.37 22.98 7.55
C SER A 274 1.51 22.05 6.33
N VAL A 275 0.43 21.89 5.57
CA VAL A 275 0.37 21.18 4.29
C VAL A 275 -0.10 22.13 3.20
N SER A 276 0.37 21.92 1.98
CA SER A 276 0.02 22.74 0.82
C SER A 276 -1.01 22.07 -0.10
N ARG A 277 -1.21 20.75 0.04
CA ARG A 277 -2.23 20.00 -0.70
C ARG A 277 -3.00 19.11 0.26
N THR A 278 -4.32 19.07 0.13
CA THR A 278 -5.22 18.37 1.03
C THR A 278 -6.62 18.28 0.41
N PHE A 279 -7.40 17.30 0.83
CA PHE A 279 -8.86 17.27 0.62
C PHE A 279 -9.58 18.05 1.72
N GLY A 280 -10.76 18.59 1.44
CA GLY A 280 -11.53 19.35 2.43
C GLY A 280 -10.92 20.71 2.72
N ASP A 281 -10.80 21.11 3.99
CA ASP A 281 -10.29 22.44 4.38
C ASP A 281 -11.01 23.60 3.67
N ILE A 282 -12.35 23.60 3.75
CA ILE A 282 -13.18 24.57 3.04
C ILE A 282 -12.77 26.03 3.34
N GLU A 283 -12.32 26.33 4.56
CA GLU A 283 -11.85 27.67 4.95
C GLU A 283 -10.54 28.07 4.25
N ALA A 284 -9.67 27.12 3.90
CA ALA A 284 -8.43 27.38 3.16
C ALA A 284 -8.68 27.58 1.67
N LYS A 285 -9.80 27.08 1.14
CA LYS A 285 -10.09 27.05 -0.31
C LYS A 285 -11.14 28.06 -0.75
N PHE A 286 -12.13 28.38 0.08
CA PHE A 286 -13.22 29.27 -0.34
C PHE A 286 -12.93 30.73 0.05
N GLU A 287 -13.00 31.62 -0.94
CA GLU A 287 -12.71 33.05 -0.78
C GLU A 287 -13.57 33.73 0.30
N ARG A 288 -14.82 33.31 0.46
CA ARG A 288 -15.72 33.86 1.51
C ARG A 288 -15.20 33.64 2.94
N PHE A 289 -14.31 32.68 3.14
CA PHE A 289 -13.66 32.38 4.42
C PHE A 289 -12.24 32.94 4.49
N GLY A 290 -11.82 33.71 3.48
CA GLY A 290 -10.45 34.19 3.31
C GLY A 290 -9.51 33.15 2.70
N GLY A 291 -10.03 32.03 2.19
CA GLY A 291 -9.27 31.00 1.49
C GLY A 291 -8.93 31.36 0.04
N ASN A 292 -8.11 30.54 -0.61
CA ASN A 292 -7.79 30.66 -2.03
C ASN A 292 -7.62 29.26 -2.66
N PRO A 293 -8.46 28.86 -3.63
CA PRO A 293 -8.46 27.51 -4.18
C PRO A 293 -7.26 27.23 -5.11
N LYS A 294 -6.43 28.25 -5.40
CA LYS A 294 -5.16 28.11 -6.13
C LYS A 294 -3.96 27.93 -5.21
N VAL A 295 -4.13 28.16 -3.90
CA VAL A 295 -3.06 28.11 -2.91
C VAL A 295 -3.02 26.76 -2.21
N VAL A 296 -4.16 26.31 -1.70
CA VAL A 296 -4.34 24.96 -1.16
C VAL A 296 -5.18 24.15 -2.14
N ILE A 297 -4.62 23.07 -2.69
CA ILE A 297 -5.23 22.28 -3.77
C ILE A 297 -5.39 20.81 -3.38
N ALA A 298 -6.26 20.07 -4.06
CA ALA A 298 -6.42 18.62 -3.87
C ALA A 298 -5.84 17.80 -5.05
N GLU A 299 -5.05 18.43 -5.92
CA GLU A 299 -4.51 17.77 -7.12
C GLU A 299 -3.38 16.78 -6.74
N PRO A 300 -3.51 15.49 -7.13
CA PRO A 300 -2.53 14.49 -6.78
C PRO A 300 -1.25 14.58 -7.62
N GLU A 301 -0.10 14.35 -6.99
CA GLU A 301 1.10 13.91 -7.71
C GLU A 301 0.97 12.40 -7.96
N ILE A 302 1.16 11.95 -9.21
CA ILE A 302 1.00 10.54 -9.59
C ILE A 302 2.32 9.99 -10.14
N LYS A 303 2.80 8.91 -9.53
CA LYS A 303 3.93 8.11 -10.02
C LYS A 303 3.44 6.75 -10.49
N GLN A 304 3.90 6.33 -11.67
CA GLN A 304 3.55 5.03 -12.25
C GLN A 304 4.79 4.16 -12.50
N PHE A 305 4.67 2.86 -12.26
CA PHE A 305 5.72 1.89 -12.60
C PHE A 305 5.14 0.48 -12.69
N LYS A 306 5.88 -0.42 -13.33
CA LYS A 306 5.53 -1.84 -13.40
C LYS A 306 6.16 -2.59 -12.23
N ILE A 307 5.38 -3.38 -11.50
CA ILE A 307 5.86 -4.25 -10.43
C ILE A 307 6.64 -5.42 -11.08
N THR A 308 7.84 -5.69 -10.57
CA THR A 308 8.72 -6.77 -11.02
C THR A 308 9.13 -7.60 -9.81
N ASN A 309 9.86 -8.69 -10.04
CA ASN A 309 10.37 -9.54 -8.97
C ASN A 309 11.46 -8.85 -8.12
N GLU A 310 12.00 -7.70 -8.55
CA GLU A 310 12.95 -6.90 -7.77
C GLU A 310 12.27 -6.03 -6.71
N HIS A 311 10.94 -5.86 -6.80
CA HIS A 311 10.17 -5.04 -5.86
C HIS A 311 9.71 -5.90 -4.68
N ASP A 312 10.16 -5.53 -3.47
CA ASP A 312 9.93 -6.33 -2.28
C ASP A 312 8.54 -6.02 -1.69
N PHE A 313 8.34 -4.76 -1.30
CA PHE A 313 7.11 -4.23 -0.72
C PHE A 313 7.05 -2.69 -0.84
N ILE A 314 5.84 -2.14 -0.76
CA ILE A 314 5.58 -0.70 -0.62
C ILE A 314 5.09 -0.43 0.80
N VAL A 315 5.52 0.70 1.38
CA VAL A 315 5.05 1.23 2.66
C VAL A 315 4.33 2.55 2.42
N LEU A 316 3.18 2.73 3.05
CA LEU A 316 2.43 3.98 3.13
C LEU A 316 2.32 4.35 4.62
N GLY A 317 2.49 5.61 4.97
CA GLY A 317 2.30 6.07 6.35
C GLY A 317 2.03 7.56 6.47
N SER A 318 1.40 7.95 7.59
CA SER A 318 1.14 9.35 7.97
C SER A 318 2.42 10.05 8.43
N ASP A 319 2.34 11.37 8.59
CA ASP A 319 3.47 12.17 9.07
C ASP A 319 3.84 11.81 10.53
N GLY A 320 2.90 11.31 11.33
CA GLY A 320 3.18 10.77 12.66
C GLY A 320 4.21 9.64 12.68
N ILE A 321 4.44 8.96 11.55
CA ILE A 321 5.60 8.09 11.33
C ILE A 321 6.80 8.90 10.83
N PHE A 322 6.62 9.60 9.70
CA PHE A 322 7.73 10.14 8.91
C PHE A 322 8.38 11.43 9.45
N ASP A 323 7.75 12.09 10.43
CA ASP A 323 8.33 13.20 11.17
C ASP A 323 9.43 12.76 12.15
N LYS A 324 9.36 11.49 12.61
CA LYS A 324 10.34 10.90 13.56
C LYS A 324 11.22 9.83 12.95
N LEU A 325 10.76 9.22 11.85
CA LEU A 325 11.45 8.13 11.17
C LEU A 325 11.73 8.52 9.71
N SER A 326 12.99 8.45 9.31
CA SER A 326 13.34 8.56 7.90
C SER A 326 12.80 7.35 7.11
N SER A 327 12.67 7.50 5.79
CA SER A 327 12.34 6.36 4.92
C SER A 327 13.28 5.17 5.13
N SER A 328 14.57 5.43 5.37
CA SER A 328 15.57 4.40 5.65
C SER A 328 15.38 3.75 7.02
N ASP A 329 15.02 4.50 8.07
CA ASP A 329 14.70 3.93 9.38
C ASP A 329 13.56 2.92 9.27
N VAL A 330 12.45 3.31 8.62
CA VAL A 330 11.28 2.44 8.42
C VAL A 330 11.66 1.16 7.68
N MET A 331 12.44 1.27 6.59
CA MET A 331 12.91 0.10 5.84
C MET A 331 13.79 -0.82 6.70
N ASN A 332 14.72 -0.25 7.47
CA ASN A 332 15.61 -1.03 8.34
C ASN A 332 14.84 -1.80 9.41
N ILE A 333 13.81 -1.20 10.01
CA ILE A 333 12.95 -1.86 11.00
C ILE A 333 12.21 -3.03 10.37
N ILE A 334 11.56 -2.81 9.22
CA ILE A 334 10.80 -3.85 8.52
C ILE A 334 11.72 -5.00 8.09
N TRP A 335 12.90 -4.69 7.52
CA TRP A 335 13.86 -5.71 7.11
C TRP A 335 14.48 -6.46 8.29
N LYS A 336 14.72 -5.79 9.42
CA LYS A 336 15.16 -6.47 10.64
C LYS A 336 14.16 -7.54 11.07
N ASP A 337 12.86 -7.23 11.06
CA ASP A 337 11.81 -8.18 11.42
C ASP A 337 11.68 -9.33 10.40
N ILE A 338 11.77 -9.01 9.11
CA ILE A 338 11.79 -10.02 8.04
C ILE A 338 13.00 -10.95 8.16
N LEU A 339 14.20 -10.44 8.46
CA LEU A 339 15.40 -11.26 8.56
C LEU A 339 15.41 -12.10 9.85
N ASN A 340 14.83 -11.59 10.93
CA ASN A 340 14.76 -12.29 12.21
C ASN A 340 13.62 -13.31 12.31
N CYS A 341 12.67 -13.34 11.36
CA CYS A 341 11.55 -14.28 11.43
C CYS A 341 12.02 -15.74 11.35
N GLN A 342 11.43 -16.65 12.12
CA GLN A 342 11.82 -18.07 12.07
C GLN A 342 11.43 -18.70 10.71
N VAL A 343 12.17 -19.73 10.30
CA VAL A 343 11.84 -20.51 9.09
C VAL A 343 10.45 -21.12 9.28
N GLY A 344 9.52 -20.84 8.37
CA GLY A 344 8.12 -21.28 8.47
C GLY A 344 7.15 -20.21 8.97
N ASN A 345 7.62 -19.04 9.43
CA ASN A 345 6.73 -17.94 9.75
C ASN A 345 6.00 -17.44 8.50
N ASN A 346 4.68 -17.32 8.61
CA ASN A 346 3.84 -16.79 7.55
C ASN A 346 4.17 -15.30 7.32
N LEU A 347 4.41 -14.90 6.06
CA LEU A 347 4.69 -13.52 5.66
C LEU A 347 3.64 -12.54 6.22
N HIS A 348 2.37 -12.94 6.28
CA HIS A 348 1.29 -12.13 6.86
C HIS A 348 1.58 -11.73 8.31
N ASN A 349 2.02 -12.69 9.14
CA ASN A 349 2.35 -12.44 10.54
C ASN A 349 3.62 -11.60 10.66
N VAL A 350 4.61 -11.85 9.80
CA VAL A 350 5.84 -11.05 9.78
C VAL A 350 5.53 -9.58 9.48
N LEU A 351 4.70 -9.29 8.48
CA LEU A 351 4.28 -7.92 8.19
C LEU A 351 3.46 -7.31 9.33
N SER A 352 2.63 -8.11 10.00
CA SER A 352 1.90 -7.67 11.20
C SER A 352 2.86 -7.17 12.28
N THR A 353 3.89 -7.95 12.59
CA THR A 353 4.95 -7.57 13.52
C THR A 353 5.73 -6.35 13.04
N SER A 354 6.07 -6.28 11.75
CA SER A 354 6.79 -5.13 11.18
C SER A 354 6.03 -3.82 11.31
N VAL A 355 4.72 -3.82 11.10
CA VAL A 355 3.87 -2.64 11.33
C VAL A 355 3.92 -2.23 12.80
N GLU A 356 3.76 -3.16 13.74
CA GLU A 356 3.81 -2.87 15.18
C GLU A 356 5.19 -2.32 15.61
N SER A 357 6.28 -2.87 15.06
CA SER A 357 7.64 -2.40 15.34
C SER A 357 7.85 -0.96 14.90
N VAL A 358 7.36 -0.56 13.73
CA VAL A 358 7.47 0.82 13.23
C VAL A 358 6.63 1.78 14.06
N LEU A 359 5.37 1.43 14.39
CA LEU A 359 4.52 2.25 15.27
C LEU A 359 5.14 2.41 16.67
N ARG A 360 5.73 1.34 17.21
CA ARG A 360 6.41 1.40 18.51
C ARG A 360 7.64 2.30 18.45
N GLU A 361 8.44 2.21 17.40
CA GLU A 361 9.63 3.04 17.24
C GLU A 361 9.24 4.53 17.10
N SER A 362 8.20 4.88 16.32
CA SER A 362 7.78 6.28 16.17
C SER A 362 7.37 6.90 17.53
N ILE A 363 6.68 6.13 18.36
CA ILE A 363 6.30 6.54 19.72
C ILE A 363 7.49 6.61 20.68
N GLN A 364 8.45 5.68 20.58
CA GLN A 364 9.70 5.75 21.34
C GLN A 364 10.52 6.99 20.96
N ARG A 365 10.47 7.41 19.70
CA ARG A 365 11.02 8.68 19.21
C ARG A 365 10.11 9.89 19.48
N LYS A 366 9.15 9.74 20.39
CA LYS A 366 8.25 10.79 20.89
C LYS A 366 7.44 11.44 19.76
N SER A 367 6.90 10.63 18.84
CA SER A 367 5.85 11.11 17.95
C SER A 367 4.66 11.59 18.78
N THR A 368 4.13 12.75 18.43
CA THR A 368 3.02 13.41 19.12
C THR A 368 1.73 13.37 18.30
N ASP A 369 1.74 12.66 17.18
CA ASP A 369 0.60 12.56 16.27
C ASP A 369 -0.07 11.17 16.33
N ASN A 370 -1.19 11.04 15.62
CA ASN A 370 -1.70 9.75 15.20
C ASN A 370 -0.65 9.04 14.35
N VAL A 371 -0.54 7.72 14.50
CA VAL A 371 0.49 6.93 13.81
C VAL A 371 -0.17 5.84 12.98
N THR A 372 0.02 5.91 11.66
CA THR A 372 -0.56 4.96 10.72
C THR A 372 0.48 4.43 9.75
N LEU A 373 0.47 3.11 9.57
CA LEU A 373 1.33 2.43 8.60
C LEU A 373 0.57 1.32 7.89
N LEU A 374 0.81 1.20 6.59
CA LEU A 374 0.35 0.12 5.72
C LEU A 374 1.55 -0.42 4.93
N ILE A 375 1.71 -1.75 4.91
CA ILE A 375 2.70 -2.45 4.08
C ILE A 375 1.97 -3.32 3.04
N ILE A 376 2.42 -3.28 1.78
CA ILE A 376 1.94 -4.10 0.67
C ILE A 376 3.12 -4.87 0.09
N ALA A 377 3.13 -6.19 0.22
CA ALA A 377 4.26 -7.04 -0.17
C ALA A 377 4.02 -7.81 -1.48
N PHE A 378 5.06 -7.88 -2.32
CA PHE A 378 5.05 -8.60 -3.61
C PHE A 378 6.08 -9.73 -3.65
N SER A 379 7.34 -9.46 -3.31
CA SER A 379 8.42 -10.42 -3.40
C SER A 379 9.40 -10.29 -2.25
N VAL A 380 8.96 -10.73 -1.07
CA VAL A 380 9.79 -10.69 0.16
C VAL A 380 10.56 -12.00 0.37
N ALA A 381 10.23 -13.03 -0.41
CA ALA A 381 10.84 -14.35 -0.33
C ALA A 381 11.90 -14.55 -1.42
N SER A 382 13.16 -14.30 -1.06
CA SER A 382 14.27 -15.12 -1.57
C SER A 382 15.45 -15.17 -0.62
N LEU A 383 15.71 -14.20 0.26
CA LEU A 383 16.98 -14.18 1.01
C LEU A 383 17.25 -15.42 1.87
N LYS A 384 16.28 -15.97 2.62
CA LYS A 384 16.52 -17.21 3.40
C LYS A 384 16.58 -18.46 2.54
N GLU A 385 15.72 -18.58 1.53
CA GLU A 385 15.76 -19.73 0.61
C GLU A 385 17.00 -19.71 -0.28
N GLU A 386 17.48 -18.53 -0.65
CA GLU A 386 18.68 -18.31 -1.46
C GLU A 386 19.93 -18.46 -0.60
N GLU A 387 19.95 -17.97 0.64
CA GLU A 387 21.02 -18.25 1.60
C GLU A 387 21.06 -19.74 1.98
N LEU A 388 19.90 -20.39 2.16
CA LEU A 388 19.81 -21.84 2.33
C LEU A 388 20.26 -22.58 1.06
N ARG A 389 19.86 -22.15 -0.14
CA ARG A 389 20.32 -22.73 -1.41
C ARG A 389 21.82 -22.56 -1.61
N ILE A 390 22.39 -21.41 -1.24
CA ILE A 390 23.84 -21.12 -1.31
C ILE A 390 24.59 -21.94 -0.26
N LYS A 391 24.10 -22.03 0.98
CA LYS A 391 24.68 -22.90 2.03
C LYS A 391 24.61 -24.38 1.64
N THR A 392 23.49 -24.82 1.06
CA THR A 392 23.31 -26.19 0.57
C THR A 392 24.22 -26.46 -0.62
N SER A 393 24.30 -25.54 -1.60
CA SER A 393 25.17 -25.69 -2.77
C SER A 393 26.66 -25.68 -2.42
N SER A 394 27.09 -24.78 -1.51
CA SER A 394 28.48 -24.78 -1.02
C SER A 394 28.84 -26.00 -0.17
N SER A 395 27.87 -26.58 0.55
CA SER A 395 28.05 -27.84 1.28
C SER A 395 28.13 -29.04 0.31
N ILE A 396 27.31 -29.06 -0.75
CA ILE A 396 27.38 -30.06 -1.82
C ILE A 396 28.72 -29.95 -2.56
N GLU A 397 29.19 -28.76 -2.92
CA GLU A 397 30.49 -28.57 -3.56
C GLU A 397 31.65 -29.04 -2.67
N LYS A 398 31.56 -28.83 -1.34
CA LYS A 398 32.56 -29.35 -0.39
C LYS A 398 32.53 -30.88 -0.30
N LEU A 399 31.36 -31.52 -0.39
CA LEU A 399 31.21 -32.98 -0.40
C LEU A 399 31.72 -33.60 -1.72
N VAL A 400 31.51 -32.92 -2.86
CA VAL A 400 31.98 -33.38 -4.18
C VAL A 400 33.49 -33.18 -4.37
N LYS A 401 34.11 -32.24 -3.62
CA LYS A 401 35.56 -31.98 -3.63
C LYS A 401 36.35 -32.83 -2.63
N VAL A 402 35.73 -33.75 -1.89
CA VAL A 402 36.48 -34.74 -1.11
C VAL A 402 37.20 -35.66 -2.10
N PRO A 403 38.55 -35.70 -2.11
CA PRO A 403 39.27 -36.64 -2.95
C PRO A 403 38.86 -38.05 -2.53
N LEU A 404 38.52 -38.91 -3.49
CA LEU A 404 38.57 -40.35 -3.29
C LEU A 404 40.03 -40.69 -2.95
N THR A 405 40.39 -40.66 -1.67
CA THR A 405 41.64 -41.22 -1.19
C THR A 405 41.51 -42.73 -1.35
N ASN A 406 42.02 -43.23 -2.47
CA ASN A 406 42.27 -44.64 -2.69
C ASN A 406 43.29 -45.12 -1.66
N ASN A 407 42.79 -45.59 -0.50
CA ASN A 407 43.50 -46.52 0.36
C ASN A 407 42.61 -47.74 0.52
N ILE A 408 42.57 -48.57 -0.51
CA ILE A 408 42.17 -49.97 -0.41
C ILE A 408 43.48 -50.75 -0.17
N PRO A 409 43.69 -51.39 0.99
CA PRO A 409 44.81 -52.31 1.16
C PRO A 409 44.62 -53.48 0.20
N SER A 410 45.63 -53.77 -0.62
CA SER A 410 45.66 -54.92 -1.51
C SER A 410 45.71 -56.21 -0.69
N MET A 411 44.55 -56.78 -0.36
CA MET A 411 44.46 -58.12 0.19
C MET A 411 44.29 -59.10 -0.98
N ARG A 412 45.37 -59.82 -1.32
CA ARG A 412 45.36 -60.91 -2.29
C ARG A 412 44.30 -61.94 -1.87
N MET A 413 43.33 -62.16 -2.75
CA MET A 413 42.36 -63.24 -2.66
C MET A 413 43.06 -64.60 -2.77
N SER A 414 42.91 -65.45 -1.76
CA SER A 414 42.97 -66.91 -1.93
C SER A 414 41.58 -67.40 -2.34
N TYR A 415 41.51 -68.03 -3.51
CA TYR A 415 40.28 -68.64 -4.02
C TYR A 415 39.89 -69.85 -3.16
N SER A 416 38.69 -69.79 -2.59
CA SER A 416 37.94 -70.95 -2.12
C SER A 416 36.58 -70.93 -2.79
N LYS A 417 36.35 -71.91 -3.68
CA LYS A 417 35.08 -72.19 -4.35
C LYS A 417 33.92 -72.25 -3.34
N LYS A 418 32.78 -71.63 -3.65
CA LYS A 418 31.49 -72.33 -3.88
C LYS A 418 30.30 -71.37 -4.09
N THR A 419 29.57 -71.68 -5.17
CA THR A 419 28.11 -71.64 -5.37
C THR A 419 27.32 -70.32 -5.32
N ASN A 420 26.76 -70.01 -6.51
CA ASN A 420 25.36 -69.66 -6.81
C ASN A 420 24.66 -68.59 -5.93
N ASP A 421 24.24 -67.48 -6.52
CA ASP A 421 22.86 -67.43 -7.04
C ASP A 421 22.65 -66.25 -8.00
N GLU A 422 21.96 -66.53 -9.09
CA GLU A 422 21.54 -65.59 -10.12
C GLU A 422 20.27 -64.88 -9.64
N ASN A 423 20.28 -63.53 -9.56
CA ASN A 423 19.14 -62.63 -9.84
C ASN A 423 19.40 -61.20 -9.31
N ASN A 424 19.94 -60.31 -10.15
CA ASN A 424 19.68 -58.87 -9.99
C ASN A 424 19.76 -58.12 -11.34
N PRO A 425 18.62 -57.77 -11.98
CA PRO A 425 18.59 -57.10 -13.26
C PRO A 425 18.27 -55.60 -13.11
N PHE A 426 19.26 -54.72 -12.87
CA PHE A 426 19.08 -53.26 -13.07
C PHE A 426 20.40 -52.52 -13.41
N LEU A 427 21.36 -53.22 -14.03
CA LEU A 427 22.60 -52.64 -14.60
C LEU A 427 22.46 -52.26 -16.08
N LEU A 428 21.23 -52.00 -16.54
CA LEU A 428 20.92 -51.77 -17.96
C LEU A 428 20.13 -50.46 -18.14
N ASN A 429 20.75 -49.29 -17.90
CA ASN A 429 20.26 -48.03 -18.48
C ASN A 429 21.25 -46.86 -18.52
N THR A 430 22.47 -47.01 -17.99
CA THR A 430 23.49 -45.95 -17.99
C THR A 430 24.45 -45.98 -19.18
N GLN A 431 24.28 -46.91 -20.14
CA GLN A 431 25.14 -47.01 -21.33
C GLN A 431 24.53 -46.48 -22.64
N LYS A 432 23.38 -45.79 -22.62
CA LYS A 432 22.72 -45.28 -23.85
C LYS A 432 22.65 -43.76 -24.04
N MET A 433 23.26 -42.92 -23.19
CA MET A 433 23.21 -41.45 -23.38
C MET A 433 24.50 -40.79 -23.89
N ASN A 434 25.65 -41.48 -23.93
CA ASN A 434 26.93 -40.86 -24.30
C ASN A 434 27.40 -41.09 -25.75
N GLN A 435 26.52 -41.46 -26.68
CA GLN A 435 26.87 -41.64 -28.10
C GLN A 435 26.17 -40.70 -29.10
N ASN A 436 25.33 -39.75 -28.66
CA ASN A 436 24.57 -38.86 -29.57
C ASN A 436 25.06 -37.40 -29.64
N GLN A 437 26.29 -37.08 -29.17
CA GLN A 437 26.83 -35.71 -29.24
C GLN A 437 28.14 -35.54 -30.04
N LYS A 438 28.56 -36.55 -30.79
CA LYS A 438 29.64 -36.42 -31.77
C LYS A 438 29.21 -37.09 -33.07
N LEU A 439 28.52 -36.33 -33.93
CA LEU A 439 28.36 -36.52 -35.38
C LEU A 439 27.28 -35.54 -35.87
N LYS A 440 27.68 -34.31 -36.21
CA LYS A 440 27.03 -33.38 -37.17
C LYS A 440 27.79 -32.05 -37.17
N VAL A 441 28.96 -32.07 -37.79
CA VAL A 441 29.67 -30.91 -38.35
C VAL A 441 30.17 -31.38 -39.72
N GLU A 442 30.17 -30.49 -40.72
CA GLU A 442 30.29 -30.69 -42.19
C GLU A 442 28.91 -30.88 -42.85
N GLU A 443 28.37 -30.04 -43.74
CA GLU A 443 28.87 -29.05 -44.71
C GLU A 443 27.83 -27.93 -44.98
N THR A 444 28.27 -26.90 -45.72
CA THR A 444 27.51 -25.88 -46.52
C THR A 444 27.41 -24.42 -46.02
N THR A 445 28.54 -23.72 -46.17
CA THR A 445 28.76 -22.44 -46.89
C THR A 445 27.66 -21.40 -47.21
N ARG A 446 28.01 -20.13 -46.89
CA ARG A 446 27.76 -18.82 -47.58
C ARG A 446 26.41 -18.08 -47.37
N TYR A 447 26.41 -16.93 -46.68
CA TYR A 447 26.41 -15.56 -47.28
C TYR A 447 26.47 -14.44 -46.21
N LYS A 448 26.96 -13.27 -46.64
CA LYS A 448 27.44 -12.07 -45.90
C LYS A 448 26.39 -11.26 -45.08
N PRO A 449 26.83 -10.39 -44.14
CA PRO A 449 26.03 -9.32 -43.56
C PRO A 449 26.18 -8.00 -44.34
N SER A 450 25.07 -7.28 -44.55
CA SER A 450 25.07 -5.89 -45.03
C SER A 450 24.67 -4.93 -43.91
N TYR A 451 25.55 -3.99 -43.65
CA TYR A 451 25.31 -2.72 -42.95
C TYR A 451 24.50 -1.73 -43.84
N ILE A 452 24.12 -0.60 -43.21
CA ILE A 452 23.57 0.67 -43.74
C ILE A 452 22.02 0.71 -43.66
N ASN A 453 21.32 1.67 -43.03
CA ASN A 453 21.62 3.01 -42.50
C ASN A 453 20.70 3.29 -41.30
#